data_AF-A0A0K8QA51-F1
#
_entry.id   AF-A0A0K8QA51-F1
#
_cell.length_a   1.000
_cell.length_b   1.000
_cell.length_c   1.000
_cell.angle_alpha   90.00
_cell.angle_beta   90.00
_cell.angle_gamma   90.00
#
_symmetry.space_group_name_H-M   'P 1'
#
loop_
_entity.id
_entity.type
_entity.pdbx_description
1 polymer ?
#
loop_
_entity_poly.entity_id
_entity_poly.type
_entity_poly.pdbx_seq_one_letter_code
_entity_poly.pdbx_strand_id
1 'polypeptide(L)' 'MNSESLSVVLAGGGTAGHISPLLAIADAVREARPDVRLLAVG' A
#
# COMPACT_ATOMS: atom_id res chain seq x y z
N MET A 1 -19.00 -5.23 -16.48
CA MET A 1 -18.07 -5.80 -15.49
C MET A 1 -17.54 -4.63 -14.68
N ASN A 2 -17.90 -4.54 -13.39
CA ASN A 2 -17.40 -3.48 -12.51
C ASN A 2 -15.86 -3.54 -12.52
N SER A 3 -15.23 -2.56 -13.16
CA SER A 3 -13.78 -2.36 -13.09
C SER A 3 -13.49 -1.61 -11.80
N GLU A 4 -13.76 -2.25 -10.67
CA GLU A 4 -13.47 -1.65 -9.37
C GLU A 4 -11.96 -1.76 -9.16
N SER A 5 -11.29 -0.62 -9.17
CA SER A 5 -9.88 -0.52 -8.81
C SER A 5 -9.66 -1.14 -7.43
N LEU A 6 -8.61 -1.95 -7.30
CA LEU A 6 -8.25 -2.60 -6.05
C LEU A 6 -7.99 -1.54 -4.97
N SER A 7 -8.62 -1.67 -3.80
CA SER A 7 -8.44 -0.76 -2.66
C SER A 7 -7.73 -1.49 -1.52
N VAL A 8 -6.59 -0.97 -1.09
CA VAL A 8 -5.68 -1.61 -0.12
C VAL A 8 -5.37 -0.67 1.03
N VAL A 9 -5.44 -1.18 2.26
CA VAL A 9 -4.95 -0.51 3.46
C VAL A 9 -3.73 -1.28 3.98
N LEU A 10 -2.60 -0.61 4.10
CA LEU A 10 -1.38 -1.14 4.71
C LEU A 10 -1.31 -0.62 6.14
N ALA A 11 -1.42 -1.51 7.12
CA ALA A 11 -1.26 -1.20 8.53
C ALA A 11 0.08 -1.74 9.04
N GLY A 12 0.92 -0.88 9.59
CA GLY A 12 2.20 -1.22 10.22
C GLY A 12 2.41 -0.40 11.49
N GLY A 13 3.52 -0.63 12.21
CA GLY A 13 3.84 0.18 13.40
C GLY A 13 4.57 1.48 13.06
N GLY A 14 4.27 2.58 13.75
CA GLY A 14 4.88 3.90 13.53
C GLY A 14 6.33 4.12 14.00
N THR A 15 7.04 3.07 14.46
CA THR A 15 8.45 3.21 14.85
C THR A 15 9.38 3.10 13.64
N ALA A 16 10.55 3.76 13.69
CA ALA A 16 11.45 3.94 12.56
C ALA A 16 11.77 2.67 11.75
N GLY A 17 11.76 1.48 12.39
CA GLY A 17 12.06 0.21 11.73
C GLY A 17 10.96 -0.36 10.82
N HIS A 18 9.72 0.12 10.93
CA HIS A 18 8.55 -0.48 10.25
C HIS A 18 8.01 0.36 9.10
N ILE A 19 8.31 1.67 9.07
CA ILE A 19 7.88 2.56 7.97
C ILE A 19 8.58 2.19 6.65
N SER A 20 9.88 1.94 6.68
CA SER A 20 10.64 1.59 5.47
C SER A 20 10.13 0.32 4.80
N PRO A 21 9.89 -0.80 5.52
CA PRO A 21 9.23 -1.98 4.95
C PRO A 21 7.83 -1.70 4.41
N LEU A 22 7.03 -0.89 5.12
CA LEU A 22 5.66 -0.58 4.70
C LEU A 22 5.62 0.21 3.38
N LEU A 23 6.52 1.17 3.21
CA LEU A 23 6.66 1.92 1.96
C LEU A 23 7.13 1.03 0.81
N ALA A 24 8.08 0.13 1.05
CA ALA A 24 8.54 -0.81 0.04
C ALA A 24 7.40 -1.72 -0.48
N ILE A 25 6.51 -2.15 0.42
CA ILE A 25 5.31 -2.91 0.05
C ILE A 25 4.34 -2.03 -0.76
N ALA A 26 4.11 -0.78 -0.34
CA ALA A 26 3.23 0.14 -1.05
C ALA A 26 3.70 0.40 -2.49
N ASP A 27 5.01 0.55 -2.69
CA ASP A 27 5.61 0.77 -4.00
C ASP A 27 5.48 -0.47 -4.90
N ALA A 28 5.78 -1.66 -4.38
CA ALA A 28 5.60 -2.90 -5.13
C ALA A 28 4.14 -3.13 -5.57
N VAL A 29 3.17 -2.75 -4.72
CA VAL A 29 1.75 -2.85 -5.06
C VAL A 29 1.36 -1.85 -6.16
N ARG A 30 1.87 -0.61 -6.11
CA ARG A 30 1.65 0.39 -7.18
C ARG A 30 2.27 -0.01 -8.50
N GLU A 31 3.46 -0.63 -8.47
CA GLU A 31 4.12 -1.14 -9.68
C GLU A 31 3.29 -2.25 -10.34
N ALA A 32 2.79 -3.20 -9.54
CA ALA A 32 1.97 -4.30 -10.03
C ALA A 32 0.57 -3.84 -10.49
N ARG A 33 0.02 -2.80 -9.86
CA ARG A 33 -1.35 -2.29 -10.10
C ARG A 33 -1.37 -0.77 -10.07
N PRO A 34 -1.09 -0.11 -11.21
CA PRO A 34 -1.10 1.35 -11.29
C PRO A 34 -2.46 1.99 -10.96
N ASP A 35 -3.55 1.22 -11.08
CA ASP A 35 -4.93 1.62 -10.77
C ASP A 35 -5.28 1.53 -9.28
N VAL A 36 -4.39 1.01 -8.43
CA VAL A 36 -4.69 0.72 -7.01
C VAL A 36 -4.93 2.00 -6.20
N ARG A 37 -5.91 1.93 -5.30
CA ARG A 37 -6.12 2.91 -4.23
C ARG A 37 -5.41 2.41 -2.98
N LEU A 38 -4.45 3.17 -2.47
CA LEU A 38 -3.60 2.78 -1.33
C LEU A 38 -3.70 3.78 -0.18
N LEU A 39 -3.89 3.27 1.03
CA LEU A 39 -3.79 4.02 2.28
C LEU A 39 -2.78 3.32 3.20
N ALA A 40 -1.79 4.05 3.69
CA ALA A 40 -0.86 3.60 4.71
C ALA A 40 -1.28 4.15 6.09
N VAL A 41 -1.30 3.29 7.10
CA VAL A 41 -1.59 3.63 8.51
C VAL A 41 -0.46 3.06 9.37
N GLY A 42 0.12 3.92 10.20
CA GLY A 42 1.27 3.64 11.07
C GLY A 42 1.02 4.06 12.51
#